data_AF-A0A1V4UW49-F1
#
_entry.id   AF-A0A1V4UW49-F1
#
_cell.length_a   1.000
_cell.length_b   1.000
_cell.length_c   1.000
_cell.angle_alpha   90.00
_cell.angle_beta   90.00
_cell.angle_gamma   90.00
#
_symmetry.space_group_name_H-M   'P 1'
#
loop_
_entity.id
_entity.type
_entity.pdbx_description
1 polymer ?
#
loop_
_entity_poly.entity_id
_entity_poly.type
_entity_poly.pdbx_seq_one_letter_code
_entity_poly.pdbx_strand_id
1 'polypeptide(L)'
;MADYKRFCIAILAILMLLILLPEAQAEIRVCPKDCGNSSIQDALNASLPNETIAVESGTYREDIFVGRPVTMRGVDTGEGRPLLVPKKGRLILAARGATLRGFEISGPENLDYGNCTIEVVLPANIYLNDFAGSKSVCPDVPASWNSSYAINYQFNSRVMRSRLGNYWADYTGEDENADGIGDEPKVIDDVNIDYYPLMQPAEDYRISGEREIEMELIRAKVNVPFTISLPANPTTAYEWNADYDYYLLNLTSSQFERMPTRAIGAGGTSVFVFTPLRPGKTTIHFVYKRSWENIVADTRTIHVEITV
;
A
#
# COMPACT_ATOMS: atom_id res chain seq x y z
N MET A 1 -11.29 9.41 -54.37
CA MET A 1 -9.98 9.39 -53.68
C MET A 1 -10.01 10.14 -52.32
N ALA A 2 -11.18 10.41 -51.74
CA ALA A 2 -11.32 11.17 -50.48
C ALA A 2 -11.84 10.32 -49.29
N ASP A 3 -12.48 9.18 -49.54
CA ASP A 3 -13.09 8.36 -48.47
C ASP A 3 -12.12 7.48 -47.69
N TYR A 4 -11.06 6.97 -48.32
CA TYR A 4 -10.09 6.09 -47.64
C TYR A 4 -9.31 6.84 -46.54
N LYS A 5 -9.05 8.14 -46.71
CA LYS A 5 -8.37 8.96 -45.69
C LYS A 5 -9.23 9.15 -44.44
N ARG A 6 -10.54 9.35 -44.61
CA ARG A 6 -11.49 9.47 -43.49
C ARG A 6 -11.64 8.14 -42.75
N PHE A 7 -11.65 7.04 -43.49
CA PHE A 7 -11.69 5.69 -42.92
C PHE A 7 -10.40 5.34 -42.15
N CYS A 8 -9.22 5.68 -42.69
CA CYS A 8 -7.93 5.48 -42.01
C CYS A 8 -7.79 6.33 -40.74
N ILE A 9 -8.25 7.60 -40.76
CA ILE A 9 -8.21 8.48 -39.57
C ILE A 9 -9.17 7.96 -38.49
N ALA A 10 -10.35 7.47 -38.86
CA ALA A 10 -11.29 6.86 -37.91
C ALA A 10 -10.72 5.58 -37.27
N ILE A 11 -10.06 4.71 -38.06
CA ILE A 11 -9.40 3.50 -37.54
C ILE A 11 -8.23 3.85 -36.62
N LEU A 12 -7.39 4.83 -36.99
CA LEU A 12 -6.29 5.31 -36.14
C LEU A 12 -6.80 5.94 -34.84
N ALA A 13 -7.88 6.71 -34.88
CA ALA A 13 -8.50 7.30 -33.70
C ALA A 13 -9.09 6.23 -32.77
N ILE A 14 -9.72 5.18 -33.30
CA ILE A 14 -10.24 4.05 -32.52
C ILE A 14 -9.09 3.23 -31.91
N LEU A 15 -8.01 2.98 -32.67
CA LEU A 15 -6.82 2.27 -32.17
C LEU A 15 -6.11 3.08 -31.07
N MET A 16 -6.08 4.41 -31.18
CA MET A 16 -5.50 5.31 -30.19
C MET A 16 -6.40 5.45 -28.93
N LEU A 17 -7.72 5.34 -29.09
CA LEU A 17 -8.69 5.31 -27.99
C LEU A 17 -8.62 4.01 -27.17
N LEU A 18 -8.25 2.89 -27.80
CA LEU A 18 -8.01 1.59 -27.14
C LEU A 18 -6.73 1.55 -26.29
N ILE A 19 -5.73 2.41 -26.58
CA ILE A 19 -4.47 2.50 -25.82
C ILE A 19 -4.60 3.44 -24.60
N LEU A 20 -5.69 4.21 -24.51
CA LEU A 20 -5.97 5.16 -23.43
C LEU A 20 -6.88 4.58 -22.33
N LEU A 21 -7.30 3.32 -22.45
CA LEU A 21 -7.96 2.64 -21.34
C LEU A 21 -6.89 2.36 -20.28
N PRO A 22 -7.08 2.79 -19.02
CA PRO A 22 -6.21 2.34 -17.94
C PRO A 22 -6.30 0.82 -17.90
N GLU A 23 -5.17 0.15 -18.07
CA GLU A 23 -5.06 -1.27 -17.72
C GLU A 23 -5.39 -1.34 -16.24
N ALA A 24 -6.62 -1.73 -15.92
CA ALA A 24 -6.95 -2.12 -14.56
C ALA A 24 -5.98 -3.27 -14.25
N GLN A 25 -5.01 -3.04 -13.35
CA GLN A 25 -4.19 -4.11 -12.84
C GLN A 25 -5.17 -5.15 -12.27
N ALA A 26 -5.24 -6.30 -12.94
CA ALA A 26 -6.10 -7.38 -12.52
C ALA A 26 -5.49 -7.96 -11.25
N GLU A 27 -5.95 -7.50 -10.09
CA GLU A 27 -5.63 -8.13 -8.82
C GLU A 27 -6.16 -9.57 -8.85
N ILE A 28 -5.30 -10.55 -8.59
CA ILE A 28 -5.74 -11.94 -8.50
C ILE A 28 -6.47 -12.10 -7.17
N ARG A 29 -7.77 -12.38 -7.23
CA ARG A 29 -8.62 -12.56 -6.06
C ARG A 29 -8.67 -14.04 -5.67
N VAL A 30 -8.44 -14.32 -4.40
CA VAL A 30 -8.55 -15.65 -3.77
C VAL A 30 -9.55 -15.58 -2.63
N CYS A 31 -10.48 -16.53 -2.58
CA CYS A 31 -11.50 -16.58 -1.54
C CYS A 31 -12.03 -18.02 -1.38
N PRO A 32 -12.64 -18.38 -0.23
CA PRO A 32 -13.12 -19.75 -0.01
C PRO A 32 -14.31 -20.15 -0.91
N LYS A 33 -15.12 -19.17 -1.35
CA LYS A 33 -16.36 -19.39 -2.12
C LYS A 33 -16.65 -18.22 -3.07
N ASP A 34 -17.15 -18.54 -4.27
CA ASP A 34 -17.77 -17.57 -5.20
C ASP A 34 -16.84 -16.51 -5.86
N CYS A 35 -15.52 -16.72 -5.89
CA CYS A 35 -14.57 -15.86 -6.65
C CYS A 35 -13.76 -16.58 -7.74
N GLY A 36 -13.99 -17.88 -7.97
CA GLY A 36 -13.34 -18.64 -9.05
C GLY A 36 -11.93 -19.17 -8.76
N ASN A 37 -11.22 -18.64 -7.75
CA ASN A 37 -9.96 -19.19 -7.28
C ASN A 37 -9.96 -19.35 -5.75
N SER A 38 -9.87 -20.59 -5.27
CA SER A 38 -9.88 -20.93 -3.85
C SER A 38 -8.54 -21.37 -3.29
N SER A 39 -7.51 -21.51 -4.13
CA SER A 39 -6.16 -21.90 -3.71
C SER A 39 -5.20 -20.73 -3.86
N ILE A 40 -4.51 -20.42 -2.76
CA ILE A 40 -3.43 -19.43 -2.75
C ILE A 40 -2.29 -19.93 -3.64
N GLN A 41 -1.96 -21.23 -3.59
CA GLN A 41 -0.87 -21.77 -4.41
C GLN A 41 -1.17 -21.68 -5.90
N ASP A 42 -2.40 -21.94 -6.33
CA ASP A 42 -2.80 -21.78 -7.73
C ASP A 42 -2.72 -20.32 -8.18
N ALA A 43 -3.12 -19.38 -7.32
CA ALA A 43 -2.95 -17.94 -7.58
C ALA A 43 -1.46 -17.55 -7.74
N LEU A 44 -0.59 -18.05 -6.85
CA LEU A 44 0.85 -17.84 -6.92
C LEU A 44 1.48 -18.43 -8.19
N ASN A 45 0.97 -19.58 -8.65
CA ASN A 45 1.44 -20.22 -9.88
C ASN A 45 1.02 -19.42 -11.13
N ALA A 46 -0.15 -18.79 -11.09
CA ALA A 46 -0.71 -18.00 -12.18
C ALA A 46 -0.18 -16.56 -12.26
N SER A 47 0.34 -16.01 -11.15
CA SER A 47 0.71 -14.60 -11.05
C SER A 47 1.99 -14.19 -11.80
N LEU A 48 2.02 -12.98 -12.33
CA LEU A 48 3.22 -12.35 -12.87
C LEU A 48 4.05 -11.70 -11.74
N PRO A 49 5.36 -11.48 -11.97
CA PRO A 49 6.19 -10.71 -11.05
C PRO A 49 5.59 -9.34 -10.74
N ASN A 50 5.61 -8.95 -9.46
CA ASN A 50 5.08 -7.73 -8.87
C ASN A 50 3.55 -7.58 -8.92
N GLU A 51 2.80 -8.63 -9.24
CA GLU A 51 1.35 -8.61 -9.07
C GLU A 51 0.93 -8.70 -7.60
N THR A 52 -0.26 -8.18 -7.33
CA THR A 52 -0.93 -8.30 -6.04
C THR A 52 -1.98 -9.42 -6.10
N ILE A 53 -1.93 -10.29 -5.09
CA ILE A 53 -2.91 -11.33 -4.83
C ILE A 53 -3.70 -10.91 -3.59
N ALA A 54 -4.97 -10.53 -3.78
CA ALA A 54 -5.90 -10.30 -2.68
C ALA A 54 -6.47 -11.62 -2.20
N VAL A 55 -6.19 -11.98 -0.96
CA VAL A 55 -6.74 -13.14 -0.29
C VAL A 55 -7.79 -12.66 0.69
N GLU A 56 -9.04 -13.07 0.50
CA GLU A 56 -10.16 -12.66 1.35
C GLU A 56 -10.29 -13.54 2.59
N SER A 57 -11.06 -13.06 3.58
CA SER A 57 -11.39 -13.79 4.81
C SER A 57 -11.72 -15.26 4.54
N GLY A 58 -11.14 -16.13 5.35
CA GLY A 58 -11.26 -17.56 5.18
C GLY A 58 -10.15 -18.31 5.86
N THR A 59 -10.30 -19.63 5.95
CA THR A 59 -9.25 -20.51 6.46
C THR A 59 -8.62 -21.27 5.31
N TYR A 60 -7.34 -21.01 5.05
CA TYR A 60 -6.58 -21.61 3.95
C TYR A 60 -5.71 -22.73 4.48
N ARG A 61 -6.06 -23.96 4.12
CA ARG A 61 -5.48 -25.19 4.66
C ARG A 61 -4.60 -25.89 3.62
N GLU A 62 -3.57 -25.20 3.16
CA GLU A 62 -2.64 -25.64 2.11
C GLU A 62 -1.20 -25.22 2.45
N ASP A 63 -0.22 -25.88 1.82
CA ASP A 63 1.19 -25.47 1.89
C ASP A 63 1.40 -24.36 0.85
N ILE A 64 2.17 -23.32 1.21
CA ILE A 64 2.30 -22.10 0.40
C ILE A 64 3.78 -21.87 0.05
N PHE A 65 4.10 -21.84 -1.23
CA PHE A 65 5.42 -21.55 -1.75
C PHE A 65 5.41 -20.28 -2.63
N VAL A 66 6.01 -19.20 -2.11
CA VAL A 66 6.11 -17.92 -2.80
C VAL A 66 7.42 -17.86 -3.58
N GLY A 67 7.39 -18.41 -4.80
CA GLY A 67 8.55 -18.47 -5.70
C GLY A 67 8.71 -17.28 -6.66
N ARG A 68 7.82 -16.27 -6.58
CA ARG A 68 7.84 -15.05 -7.40
C ARG A 68 7.70 -13.80 -6.54
N PRO A 69 8.25 -12.64 -6.96
CA PRO A 69 8.20 -11.41 -6.18
C PRO A 69 6.80 -10.80 -6.29
N VAL A 70 5.85 -11.30 -5.52
CA VAL A 70 4.45 -10.85 -5.53
C VAL A 70 4.08 -10.21 -4.20
N THR A 71 3.00 -9.42 -4.20
CA THR A 71 2.37 -8.93 -2.98
C THR A 71 1.20 -9.84 -2.62
N MET A 72 1.33 -10.60 -1.55
CA MET A 72 0.21 -11.28 -0.92
C MET A 72 -0.43 -10.33 0.09
N ARG A 73 -1.71 -10.04 -0.11
CA ARG A 73 -2.48 -9.09 0.69
C ARG A 73 -3.72 -9.75 1.25
N GLY A 74 -3.77 -9.90 2.56
CA GLY A 74 -4.97 -10.33 3.26
C GLY A 74 -6.01 -9.22 3.35
N VAL A 75 -7.24 -9.52 2.96
CA VAL A 75 -8.38 -8.61 2.94
C VAL A 75 -9.43 -9.14 3.90
N ASP A 76 -9.68 -8.41 4.98
CA ASP A 76 -10.80 -8.68 5.86
C ASP A 76 -12.11 -8.22 5.21
N THR A 77 -12.99 -9.18 4.93
CA THR A 77 -14.32 -9.00 4.33
C THR A 77 -15.43 -8.87 5.37
N GLY A 78 -15.07 -8.81 6.66
CA GLY A 78 -16.00 -8.73 7.80
C GLY A 78 -16.07 -10.01 8.63
N GLU A 79 -15.41 -11.08 8.19
CA GLU A 79 -15.33 -12.37 8.89
C GLU A 79 -13.96 -12.58 9.55
N GLY A 80 -13.18 -11.50 9.71
CA GLY A 80 -11.81 -11.52 10.21
C GLY A 80 -10.78 -11.65 9.10
N ARG A 81 -9.51 -11.51 9.45
CA ARG A 81 -8.41 -11.63 8.49
C ARG A 81 -8.28 -13.06 7.95
N PRO A 82 -7.72 -13.25 6.74
CA PRO A 82 -7.44 -14.58 6.22
C PRO A 82 -6.49 -15.34 7.14
N LEU A 83 -6.94 -16.51 7.61
CA LEU A 83 -6.17 -17.40 8.46
C LEU A 83 -5.45 -18.45 7.61
N LEU A 84 -4.12 -18.43 7.67
CA LEU A 84 -3.26 -19.41 7.02
C LEU A 84 -2.96 -20.56 7.99
N VAL A 85 -3.35 -21.79 7.60
CA VAL A 85 -3.14 -23.02 8.38
C VAL A 85 -2.45 -24.10 7.54
N PRO A 86 -1.13 -24.01 7.35
CA PRO A 86 -0.36 -25.03 6.63
C PRO A 86 -0.47 -26.40 7.32
N LYS A 87 -1.18 -27.36 6.69
CA LYS A 87 -1.57 -28.66 7.30
C LYS A 87 -0.44 -29.70 7.42
N LYS A 88 0.58 -29.62 6.56
CA LYS A 88 1.65 -30.63 6.46
C LYS A 88 3.04 -30.01 6.25
N GLY A 89 3.12 -28.69 6.15
CA GLY A 89 4.30 -27.99 5.67
C GLY A 89 4.28 -26.52 6.02
N ARG A 90 5.19 -25.79 5.37
CA ARG A 90 5.57 -24.41 5.72
C ARG A 90 4.95 -23.44 4.72
N LEU A 91 4.78 -22.19 5.13
CA LEU A 91 4.72 -21.04 4.23
C LEU A 91 6.16 -20.63 3.93
N ILE A 92 6.60 -20.81 2.68
CA ILE A 92 8.00 -20.54 2.28
C ILE A 92 8.05 -19.29 1.42
N LEU A 93 8.74 -18.26 1.91
CA LEU A 93 9.06 -17.04 1.17
C LEU A 93 10.40 -17.23 0.44
N ALA A 94 10.32 -17.62 -0.83
CA ALA A 94 11.46 -17.99 -1.67
C ALA A 94 11.66 -17.04 -2.86
N ALA A 95 11.23 -15.77 -2.73
CA ALA A 95 11.38 -14.75 -3.75
C ALA A 95 11.79 -13.40 -3.16
N ARG A 96 12.87 -12.83 -3.70
CA ARG A 96 13.36 -11.52 -3.27
C ARG A 96 12.32 -10.43 -3.57
N GLY A 97 11.96 -9.66 -2.55
CA GLY A 97 10.98 -8.57 -2.67
C GLY A 97 9.52 -9.02 -2.63
N ALA A 98 9.25 -10.31 -2.39
CA ALA A 98 7.90 -10.75 -2.06
C ALA A 98 7.40 -10.00 -0.82
N THR A 99 6.12 -9.66 -0.80
CA THR A 99 5.48 -8.96 0.31
C THR A 99 4.37 -9.83 0.89
N LEU A 100 4.37 -10.01 2.21
CA LEU A 100 3.33 -10.72 2.95
C LEU A 100 2.72 -9.77 3.98
N ARG A 101 1.44 -9.45 3.82
CA ARG A 101 0.72 -8.56 4.73
C ARG A 101 -0.76 -8.91 4.85
N GLY A 102 -1.34 -8.65 6.02
CA GLY A 102 -2.79 -8.78 6.21
C GLY A 102 -3.28 -10.15 6.70
N PHE A 103 -2.38 -11.04 7.14
CA PHE A 103 -2.73 -12.43 7.44
C PHE A 103 -2.65 -12.75 8.94
N GLU A 104 -3.53 -13.63 9.39
CA GLU A 104 -3.32 -14.39 10.63
C GLU A 104 -2.61 -15.70 10.26
N ILE A 105 -1.55 -16.05 10.98
CA ILE A 105 -0.71 -17.22 10.66
C ILE A 105 -0.69 -18.16 11.86
N SER A 106 -1.22 -19.37 11.66
CA SER A 106 -1.28 -20.36 12.75
C SER A 106 0.11 -20.75 13.23
N GLY A 107 0.24 -21.06 14.52
CA GLY A 107 1.43 -21.72 15.04
C GLY A 107 1.64 -23.11 14.41
N PRO A 108 2.85 -23.69 14.54
CA PRO A 108 3.11 -25.05 14.06
C PRO A 108 2.29 -26.07 14.87
N GLU A 109 1.76 -27.11 14.20
CA GLU A 109 0.97 -28.17 14.88
C GLU A 109 1.78 -28.95 15.94
N ASN A 110 3.12 -28.98 15.82
CA ASN A 110 4.03 -29.55 16.82
C ASN A 110 5.17 -28.57 17.11
N LEU A 111 5.29 -28.13 18.37
CA LEU A 111 6.36 -27.25 18.88
C LEU A 111 7.70 -27.97 19.11
N ASP A 112 7.85 -29.21 18.62
CA ASP A 112 9.10 -29.96 18.77
C ASP A 112 10.18 -29.28 17.93
N TYR A 113 11.36 -29.08 18.54
CA TYR A 113 12.47 -28.25 18.05
C TYR A 113 12.67 -28.35 16.52
N GLY A 114 12.37 -27.26 15.79
CA GLY A 114 12.77 -27.11 14.37
C GLY A 114 11.66 -26.93 13.33
N ASN A 115 10.38 -26.87 13.71
CA ASN A 115 9.29 -26.59 12.76
C ASN A 115 8.65 -25.22 13.04
N CYS A 116 9.08 -24.21 12.29
CA CYS A 116 8.34 -22.96 12.10
C CYS A 116 7.21 -23.15 11.09
N THR A 117 6.18 -22.31 11.18
CA THR A 117 5.13 -22.23 10.18
C THR A 117 5.61 -21.48 8.94
N ILE A 118 6.42 -20.43 9.11
CA ILE A 118 6.95 -19.62 8.02
C ILE A 118 8.47 -19.73 7.93
N GLU A 119 8.97 -19.94 6.71
CA GLU A 119 10.39 -20.02 6.37
C GLU A 119 10.73 -18.92 5.37
N VAL A 120 11.73 -18.09 5.69
CA VAL A 120 12.15 -16.98 4.84
C VAL A 120 13.50 -17.29 4.23
N VAL A 121 13.47 -17.73 2.97
CA VAL A 121 14.67 -18.22 2.25
C VAL A 121 15.31 -17.11 1.40
N LEU A 122 14.52 -16.12 0.97
CA LEU A 122 15.02 -14.92 0.28
C LEU A 122 14.44 -13.64 0.92
N PRO A 123 15.16 -12.49 0.84
CA PRO A 123 14.72 -11.26 1.50
C PRO A 123 13.33 -10.82 1.06
N ALA A 124 12.41 -10.69 2.00
CA ALA A 124 11.00 -10.35 1.81
C ALA A 124 10.58 -9.18 2.71
N ASN A 125 9.42 -8.58 2.42
CA ASN A 125 8.78 -7.58 3.27
C ASN A 125 7.59 -8.22 3.99
N ILE A 126 7.61 -8.24 5.32
CA ILE A 126 6.65 -8.96 6.15
C ILE A 126 6.15 -7.99 7.21
N TYR A 127 4.91 -7.53 7.10
CA TYR A 127 4.32 -6.56 8.02
C TYR A 127 2.80 -6.71 8.07
N LEU A 128 2.16 -6.23 9.14
CA LEU A 128 0.73 -6.34 9.40
C LEU A 128 0.23 -7.78 9.36
N ASN A 129 1.00 -8.71 9.91
CA ASN A 129 0.56 -10.09 10.12
C ASN A 129 0.48 -10.39 11.62
N ASP A 130 -0.32 -11.40 11.96
CA ASP A 130 -0.48 -11.87 13.32
C ASP A 130 0.22 -13.23 13.47
N PHE A 131 1.28 -13.26 14.27
CA PHE A 131 2.06 -14.47 14.53
C PHE A 131 1.78 -15.03 15.92
N ALA A 132 1.68 -16.36 16.00
CA ALA A 132 1.61 -17.10 17.26
C ALA A 132 2.85 -16.95 18.18
N GLY A 133 3.91 -16.29 17.71
CA GLY A 133 5.13 -15.95 18.46
C GLY A 133 6.37 -16.00 17.57
N SER A 134 7.50 -15.41 17.98
CA SER A 134 8.68 -15.34 17.10
C SER A 134 9.25 -16.70 16.69
N LYS A 135 9.07 -17.73 17.51
CA LYS A 135 9.47 -19.11 17.20
C LYS A 135 8.66 -19.77 16.07
N SER A 136 7.53 -19.19 15.66
CA SER A 136 6.76 -19.69 14.52
C SER A 136 7.41 -19.33 13.18
N VAL A 137 8.52 -18.58 13.20
CA VAL A 137 9.24 -18.08 12.04
C VAL A 137 10.69 -18.57 12.02
N CYS A 138 11.15 -19.09 10.88
CA CYS A 138 12.57 -19.34 10.61
C CYS A 138 13.05 -18.47 9.44
N PRO A 139 13.68 -17.32 9.71
CA PRO A 139 14.38 -16.59 8.66
C PRO A 139 15.80 -17.14 8.46
N ASP A 140 16.07 -17.69 7.27
CA ASP A 140 17.43 -18.12 6.87
C ASP A 140 18.28 -16.95 6.36
N VAL A 141 17.62 -15.83 6.04
CA VAL A 141 18.22 -14.60 5.54
C VAL A 141 17.62 -13.38 6.21
N PRO A 142 18.31 -12.22 6.20
CA PRO A 142 17.71 -10.97 6.65
C PRO A 142 16.49 -10.59 5.81
N ALA A 143 15.38 -10.31 6.49
CA ALA A 143 14.13 -9.81 5.92
C ALA A 143 13.69 -8.50 6.57
N SER A 144 12.75 -7.79 5.94
CA SER A 144 12.15 -6.60 6.51
C SER A 144 10.88 -6.99 7.26
N TRP A 145 10.85 -6.73 8.58
CA TRP A 145 9.75 -7.09 9.47
C TRP A 145 8.77 -5.94 9.75
N ASN A 146 8.90 -4.84 9.00
CA ASN A 146 8.02 -3.68 9.07
C ASN A 146 7.94 -3.00 7.70
N SER A 147 6.96 -2.13 7.53
CA SER A 147 6.77 -1.42 6.27
C SER A 147 7.96 -0.49 5.95
N SER A 148 8.36 -0.47 4.67
CA SER A 148 9.44 0.40 4.19
C SER A 148 9.06 1.89 4.17
N TYR A 149 7.76 2.18 4.27
CA TYR A 149 7.16 3.51 4.29
C TYR A 149 6.17 3.65 5.45
N ALA A 150 5.88 4.89 5.85
CA ALA A 150 4.89 5.17 6.87
C ALA A 150 3.46 4.99 6.31
N ILE A 151 2.62 4.29 7.06
CA ILE A 151 1.22 3.99 6.75
C ILE A 151 0.35 4.84 7.68
N ASN A 152 -0.72 5.43 7.12
CA ASN A 152 -1.78 6.04 7.93
C ASN A 152 -2.67 4.93 8.46
N TYR A 153 -2.83 4.84 9.77
CA TYR A 153 -3.65 3.85 10.43
C TYR A 153 -4.53 4.51 11.48
N GLN A 154 -5.68 3.88 11.74
CA GLN A 154 -6.53 4.24 12.86
C GLN A 154 -6.39 3.16 13.94
N PHE A 155 -6.03 3.59 15.15
CA PHE A 155 -5.92 2.75 16.35
C PHE A 155 -6.65 3.45 17.50
N ASN A 156 -7.50 2.73 18.24
CA ASN A 156 -8.32 3.29 19.33
C ASN A 156 -9.04 4.61 18.96
N SER A 157 -9.60 4.66 17.75
CA SER A 157 -10.27 5.83 17.16
C SER A 157 -9.38 7.06 16.87
N ARG A 158 -8.06 6.98 17.07
CA ARG A 158 -7.09 8.01 16.69
C ARG A 158 -6.49 7.67 15.33
N VAL A 159 -6.28 8.67 14.50
CA VAL A 159 -5.56 8.51 13.22
C VAL A 159 -4.11 8.91 13.45
N MET A 160 -3.20 8.02 13.10
CA MET A 160 -1.77 8.13 13.36
C MET A 160 -1.01 7.73 12.10
N ARG A 161 0.29 8.03 12.05
CA ARG A 161 1.15 7.74 10.91
C ARG A 161 2.52 7.27 11.40
N SER A 162 2.85 6.03 11.09
CA SER A 162 4.14 5.42 11.43
C SER A 162 4.44 4.25 10.48
N ARG A 163 5.60 3.63 10.62
CA ARG A 163 5.84 2.31 10.02
C ARG A 163 5.11 1.26 10.86
N LEU A 164 4.60 0.21 10.22
CA LEU A 164 3.88 -0.86 10.90
C LEU A 164 4.66 -2.16 10.75
N GLY A 165 4.89 -2.85 11.85
CA GLY A 165 5.46 -4.19 11.91
C GLY A 165 4.39 -5.25 11.99
N ASN A 166 4.67 -6.33 12.70
CA ASN A 166 3.76 -7.46 12.91
C ASN A 166 3.30 -7.53 14.36
N TYR A 167 2.17 -8.18 14.59
CA TYR A 167 1.77 -8.60 15.91
C TYR A 167 2.45 -9.93 16.26
N TRP A 168 2.94 -10.02 17.49
CA TRP A 168 3.62 -11.20 18.01
C TRP A 168 2.98 -11.57 19.34
N ALA A 169 2.36 -12.76 19.42
CA ALA A 169 1.68 -13.19 20.65
C ALA A 169 2.61 -13.31 21.86
N ASP A 170 3.91 -13.41 21.65
CA ASP A 170 4.97 -13.47 22.67
C ASP A 170 5.74 -12.14 22.81
N TYR A 171 5.23 -11.03 22.27
CA TYR A 171 5.77 -9.70 22.53
C TYR A 171 5.14 -9.11 23.79
N THR A 172 6.00 -8.59 24.67
CA THR A 172 5.64 -8.07 26.00
C THR A 172 6.25 -6.71 26.27
N GLY A 173 6.61 -5.97 25.22
CA GLY A 173 7.14 -4.60 25.35
C GLY A 173 6.06 -3.62 25.77
N GLU A 174 6.48 -2.38 26.02
CA GLU A 174 5.59 -1.29 26.43
C GLU A 174 5.20 -0.40 25.25
N ASP A 175 4.09 0.31 25.41
CA ASP A 175 3.63 1.37 24.52
C ASP A 175 3.30 2.60 25.38
N GLU A 176 4.36 3.31 25.78
CA GLU A 176 4.28 4.48 26.65
C GLU A 176 3.55 5.64 25.97
N ASN A 177 3.68 5.72 24.65
CA ASN A 177 3.15 6.81 23.84
C ASN A 177 1.68 6.57 23.39
N ALA A 178 1.17 5.34 23.59
CA ALA A 178 -0.17 4.86 23.27
C ALA A 178 -0.54 5.00 21.78
N ASP A 179 0.42 4.77 20.87
CA ASP A 179 0.21 4.78 19.42
C ASP A 179 -0.11 3.41 18.82
N GLY A 180 -0.16 2.36 19.66
CA GLY A 180 -0.39 0.98 19.24
C GLY A 180 0.85 0.28 18.71
N ILE A 181 2.01 0.93 18.72
CA ILE A 181 3.28 0.34 18.31
C ILE A 181 4.15 0.25 19.56
N GLY A 182 4.75 -0.92 19.77
CA GLY A 182 5.63 -1.13 20.90
C GLY A 182 6.92 -0.30 20.78
N ASP A 183 7.34 0.31 21.88
CA ASP A 183 8.51 1.20 21.93
C ASP A 183 9.82 0.40 21.87
N GLU A 184 9.82 -0.88 22.29
CA GLU A 184 10.95 -1.78 22.11
C GLU A 184 10.83 -2.67 20.87
N PRO A 185 11.91 -2.86 20.08
CA PRO A 185 11.91 -3.80 18.96
C PRO A 185 11.67 -5.25 19.40
N LYS A 186 10.92 -6.01 18.60
CA LYS A 186 10.88 -7.48 18.70
C LYS A 186 12.06 -8.08 17.96
N VAL A 187 13.00 -8.64 18.72
CA VAL A 187 14.14 -9.40 18.17
C VAL A 187 13.69 -10.82 17.85
N ILE A 188 13.85 -11.24 16.59
CA ILE A 188 13.59 -12.61 16.13
C ILE A 188 14.91 -13.39 16.18
N ASP A 189 15.98 -12.79 15.64
CA ASP A 189 17.37 -13.23 15.77
C ASP A 189 18.33 -12.02 15.66
N ASP A 190 19.64 -12.26 15.56
CA ASP A 190 20.69 -11.23 15.52
C ASP A 190 20.57 -10.22 14.35
N VAL A 191 19.87 -10.58 13.26
CA VAL A 191 19.74 -9.75 12.05
C VAL A 191 18.29 -9.51 11.62
N ASN A 192 17.35 -10.27 12.16
CA ASN A 192 15.92 -10.15 11.92
C ASN A 192 15.25 -9.49 13.13
N ILE A 193 14.93 -8.21 12.97
CA ILE A 193 14.36 -7.38 14.03
C ILE A 193 13.12 -6.67 13.47
N ASP A 194 12.01 -6.81 14.16
CA ASP A 194 10.83 -5.97 13.96
C ASP A 194 10.94 -4.74 14.86
N TYR A 195 11.24 -3.59 14.25
CA TYR A 195 11.36 -2.30 14.94
C TYR A 195 10.03 -1.64 15.28
N TYR A 196 8.91 -2.15 14.78
CA TYR A 196 7.59 -1.55 14.96
C TYR A 196 6.54 -2.61 15.33
N PRO A 197 6.79 -3.44 16.37
CA PRO A 197 5.86 -4.51 16.74
C PRO A 197 4.50 -3.91 17.11
N LEU A 198 3.42 -4.55 16.68
CA LEU A 198 2.06 -4.09 16.99
C LEU A 198 1.68 -4.55 18.40
N MET A 199 1.05 -3.66 19.18
CA MET A 199 0.59 -3.95 20.55
C MET A 199 -0.68 -4.79 20.60
N GLN A 200 -1.39 -4.88 19.50
CA GLN A 200 -2.64 -5.60 19.34
C GLN A 200 -2.62 -6.36 18.02
N PRO A 201 -3.48 -7.38 17.83
CA PRO A 201 -3.65 -8.01 16.54
C PRO A 201 -3.94 -6.98 15.44
N ALA A 202 -3.47 -7.26 14.24
CA ALA A 202 -3.45 -6.29 13.16
C ALA A 202 -4.87 -5.88 12.69
N GLU A 203 -5.92 -6.63 13.05
CA GLU A 203 -7.33 -6.23 12.87
C GLU A 203 -7.72 -4.92 13.59
N ASP A 204 -7.04 -4.58 14.70
CA ASP A 204 -7.29 -3.34 15.44
C ASP A 204 -6.68 -2.09 14.75
N TYR A 205 -5.92 -2.29 13.68
CA TYR A 205 -5.23 -1.25 12.92
C TYR A 205 -5.96 -1.06 11.59
N ARG A 206 -6.89 -0.09 11.56
CA ARG A 206 -7.66 0.19 10.35
C ARG A 206 -6.87 1.07 9.41
N ILE A 207 -6.43 0.49 8.30
CA ILE A 207 -5.69 1.20 7.26
C ILE A 207 -6.73 1.81 6.32
N SER A 208 -6.90 3.13 6.41
CA SER A 208 -7.88 3.84 5.62
C SER A 208 -7.42 3.93 4.17
N GLY A 209 -8.15 3.23 3.28
CA GLY A 209 -8.02 3.37 1.83
C GLY A 209 -6.60 3.13 1.34
N GLU A 210 -6.22 1.86 1.21
CA GLU A 210 -5.05 1.42 0.46
C GLU A 210 -5.20 1.79 -1.02
N ARG A 211 -5.00 3.06 -1.34
CA ARG A 211 -4.22 3.36 -2.52
C ARG A 211 -2.80 3.08 -2.07
N GLU A 212 -2.25 1.93 -2.50
CA GLU A 212 -0.80 1.84 -2.67
C GLU A 212 -0.32 3.21 -3.16
N ILE A 213 0.69 3.78 -2.52
CA ILE A 213 1.37 4.92 -3.12
C ILE A 213 2.10 4.32 -4.32
N GLU A 214 1.35 4.04 -5.40
CA GLU A 214 1.83 4.18 -6.75
C GLU A 214 2.51 5.54 -6.72
N MET A 215 3.84 5.56 -6.82
CA MET A 215 4.59 6.80 -6.92
C MET A 215 3.90 7.59 -8.02
N GLU A 216 3.14 8.62 -7.66
CA GLU A 216 2.33 9.36 -8.63
C GLU A 216 3.33 10.13 -9.49
N LEU A 217 3.76 9.48 -10.58
CA LEU A 217 4.74 9.99 -11.52
C LEU A 217 3.98 10.69 -12.64
N ILE A 218 3.98 12.02 -12.59
CA ILE A 218 3.47 12.84 -13.67
C ILE A 218 4.56 12.98 -14.72
N ARG A 219 4.31 12.40 -15.91
CA ARG A 219 5.13 12.66 -17.10
C ARG A 219 4.62 13.93 -17.77
N ALA A 220 5.34 15.03 -17.56
CA ALA A 220 4.99 16.34 -18.07
C ALA A 220 5.84 16.73 -19.29
N LYS A 221 5.36 17.72 -20.06
CA LYS A 221 6.09 18.34 -21.15
C LYS A 221 6.33 19.82 -20.88
N VAL A 222 7.48 20.33 -21.31
CA VAL A 222 7.81 21.77 -21.17
C VAL A 222 6.70 22.63 -21.78
N ASN A 223 6.26 23.66 -21.04
CA ASN A 223 5.18 24.58 -21.37
C ASN A 223 3.78 23.97 -21.54
N VAL A 224 3.58 22.70 -21.18
CA VAL A 224 2.25 22.07 -21.16
C VAL A 224 1.78 22.00 -19.71
N PRO A 225 0.77 22.79 -19.32
CA PRO A 225 0.30 22.79 -17.95
C PRO A 225 -0.35 21.44 -17.59
N PHE A 226 -0.17 21.03 -16.35
CA PHE A 226 -0.84 19.87 -15.76
C PHE A 226 -1.51 20.25 -14.45
N THR A 227 -2.52 19.47 -14.10
CA THR A 227 -3.38 19.75 -12.95
C THR A 227 -3.26 18.65 -11.90
N ILE A 228 -3.13 19.05 -10.65
CA ILE A 228 -3.22 18.17 -9.48
C ILE A 228 -4.46 18.56 -8.68
N SER A 229 -5.27 17.57 -8.34
CA SER A 229 -6.53 17.75 -7.63
C SER A 229 -6.51 16.97 -6.31
N LEU A 230 -6.53 17.69 -5.19
CA LEU A 230 -6.47 17.10 -3.85
C LEU A 230 -7.79 17.33 -3.10
N PRO A 231 -8.36 16.31 -2.43
CA PRO A 231 -9.54 16.51 -1.59
C PRO A 231 -9.29 17.57 -0.52
N ALA A 232 -10.21 18.50 -0.34
CA ALA A 232 -10.08 19.58 0.63
C ALA A 232 -11.42 19.91 1.26
N ASN A 233 -11.40 20.35 2.51
CA ASN A 233 -12.58 20.88 3.17
C ASN A 233 -12.27 22.24 3.82
N PRO A 234 -12.43 23.35 3.09
CA PRO A 234 -12.12 24.68 3.62
C PRO A 234 -12.92 25.05 4.87
N THR A 235 -14.08 24.43 5.12
CA THR A 235 -14.89 24.74 6.31
C THR A 235 -14.26 24.25 7.62
N THR A 236 -13.22 23.41 7.55
CA THR A 236 -12.41 23.00 8.71
C THR A 236 -11.15 23.85 8.91
N ALA A 237 -10.99 24.87 8.04
CA ALA A 237 -9.83 25.75 7.94
C ALA A 237 -8.49 25.07 7.60
N TYR A 238 -8.53 23.81 7.18
CA TYR A 238 -7.37 23.15 6.60
C TYR A 238 -7.20 23.55 5.14
N GLU A 239 -5.96 23.76 4.74
CA GLU A 239 -5.58 24.11 3.38
C GLU A 239 -4.34 23.33 2.94
N TRP A 240 -4.27 23.06 1.63
CA TRP A 240 -3.11 22.43 1.02
C TRP A 240 -2.08 23.48 0.64
N ASN A 241 -0.86 23.29 1.13
CA ASN A 241 0.31 24.08 0.76
C ASN A 241 1.23 23.24 -0.11
N ALA A 242 1.68 23.78 -1.24
CA ALA A 242 2.58 23.10 -2.16
C ALA A 242 4.00 23.66 -2.02
N ASP A 243 4.96 22.79 -1.76
CA ASP A 243 6.39 23.04 -1.83
C ASP A 243 6.96 22.33 -3.08
N TYR A 244 7.67 23.07 -3.91
CA TYR A 244 8.11 22.60 -5.23
C TYR A 244 9.32 23.38 -5.74
N ASP A 245 10.02 22.80 -6.70
CA ASP A 245 11.14 23.46 -7.36
C ASP A 245 10.66 24.53 -8.36
N TYR A 246 10.72 25.80 -7.94
CA TYR A 246 10.34 26.96 -8.76
C TYR A 246 11.24 27.18 -9.99
N TYR A 247 12.39 26.51 -10.07
CA TYR A 247 13.26 26.55 -11.25
C TYR A 247 12.73 25.65 -12.38
N LEU A 248 12.07 24.55 -12.02
CA LEU A 248 11.55 23.54 -12.95
C LEU A 248 10.05 23.70 -13.20
N LEU A 249 9.29 24.18 -12.22
CA LEU A 249 7.84 24.30 -12.27
C LEU A 249 7.38 25.70 -11.87
N ASN A 250 6.26 26.14 -12.43
CA ASN A 250 5.56 27.35 -12.00
C ASN A 250 4.13 27.02 -11.59
N LEU A 251 3.72 27.31 -10.35
CA LEU A 251 2.32 27.19 -9.93
C LEU A 251 1.52 28.37 -10.49
N THR A 252 0.71 28.12 -11.51
CA THR A 252 -0.08 29.14 -12.20
C THR A 252 -1.45 29.38 -11.59
N SER A 253 -2.03 28.37 -10.94
CA SER A 253 -3.31 28.49 -10.25
C SER A 253 -3.37 27.56 -9.04
N SER A 254 -4.01 28.03 -7.96
CA SER A 254 -4.39 27.26 -6.78
C SER A 254 -5.78 27.72 -6.35
N GLN A 255 -6.80 26.91 -6.61
CA GLN A 255 -8.19 27.28 -6.34
C GLN A 255 -8.96 26.13 -5.72
N PHE A 256 -9.94 26.44 -4.88
CA PHE A 256 -10.87 25.44 -4.35
C PHE A 256 -12.11 25.34 -5.23
N GLU A 257 -12.46 24.12 -5.62
CA GLU A 257 -13.67 23.78 -6.35
C GLU A 257 -14.63 23.02 -5.44
N ARG A 258 -15.83 23.59 -5.26
CA ARG A 258 -16.89 23.00 -4.43
C ARG A 258 -17.58 21.85 -5.18
N MET A 259 -17.86 20.76 -4.47
CA MET A 259 -18.77 19.73 -4.98
C MET A 259 -20.21 20.28 -5.08
N PRO A 260 -21.01 19.88 -6.09
CA PRO A 260 -22.39 20.30 -6.24
C PRO A 260 -23.29 19.58 -5.22
N THR A 261 -23.30 20.06 -3.99
CA THR A 261 -24.13 19.53 -2.89
C THR A 261 -24.80 20.66 -2.11
N ARG A 262 -25.98 20.36 -1.54
CA ARG A 262 -26.75 21.28 -0.68
C ARG A 262 -26.34 21.19 0.79
N ALA A 263 -25.43 20.28 1.15
CA ALA A 263 -24.99 20.09 2.52
C ALA A 263 -24.04 21.22 2.97
N ILE A 264 -24.35 21.82 4.12
CA ILE A 264 -23.49 22.81 4.76
C ILE A 264 -22.26 22.09 5.33
N GLY A 265 -21.05 22.60 5.04
CA GLY A 265 -19.79 21.98 5.49
C GLY A 265 -19.26 20.87 4.57
N ALA A 266 -19.88 20.66 3.41
CA ALA A 266 -19.39 19.70 2.43
C ALA A 266 -18.02 20.13 1.89
N GLY A 267 -17.08 19.18 1.85
CA GLY A 267 -15.79 19.37 1.21
C GLY A 267 -15.90 19.49 -0.32
N GLY A 268 -14.74 19.59 -0.94
CA GLY A 268 -14.56 19.68 -2.37
C GLY A 268 -13.11 19.33 -2.71
N THR A 269 -12.52 20.07 -3.65
CA THR A 269 -11.19 19.76 -4.18
C THR A 269 -10.36 21.02 -4.31
N SER A 270 -9.14 21.02 -3.77
CA SER A 270 -8.12 22.00 -4.11
C SER A 270 -7.47 21.61 -5.43
N VAL A 271 -7.50 22.51 -6.41
CA VAL A 271 -7.01 22.33 -7.77
C VAL A 271 -5.78 23.20 -7.97
N PHE A 272 -4.65 22.56 -8.27
CA PHE A 272 -3.36 23.19 -8.52
C PHE A 272 -2.98 23.02 -9.99
N VAL A 273 -2.61 24.09 -10.67
CA VAL A 273 -2.18 24.05 -12.08
C VAL A 273 -0.71 24.45 -12.17
N PHE A 274 0.14 23.50 -12.54
CA PHE A 274 1.57 23.72 -12.71
C PHE A 274 1.93 23.81 -14.19
N THR A 275 2.81 24.74 -14.54
CA THR A 275 3.43 24.83 -15.86
C THR A 275 4.91 24.44 -15.76
N PRO A 276 5.35 23.35 -16.42
CA PRO A 276 6.76 22.99 -16.47
C PRO A 276 7.57 23.97 -17.30
N LEU A 277 8.71 24.42 -16.78
CA LEU A 277 9.57 25.42 -17.40
C LEU A 277 10.76 24.81 -18.14
N ARG A 278 11.30 23.69 -17.64
CA ARG A 278 12.54 23.06 -18.13
C ARG A 278 12.47 21.54 -18.00
N PRO A 279 13.15 20.78 -18.86
CA PRO A 279 13.25 19.34 -18.70
C PRO A 279 14.04 18.99 -17.44
N GLY A 280 13.68 17.89 -16.78
CA GLY A 280 14.28 17.47 -15.51
C GLY A 280 13.36 16.56 -14.71
N LYS A 281 13.84 16.12 -13.54
CA LYS A 281 13.04 15.37 -12.56
C LYS A 281 12.90 16.21 -11.32
N THR A 282 11.70 16.30 -10.78
CA THR A 282 11.42 17.04 -9.56
C THR A 282 10.31 16.38 -8.77
N THR A 283 10.06 16.92 -7.58
CA THR A 283 9.04 16.44 -6.66
C THR A 283 8.24 17.63 -6.16
N ILE A 284 6.93 17.46 -6.04
CA ILE A 284 6.03 18.40 -5.39
C ILE A 284 5.58 17.79 -4.06
N HIS A 285 5.84 18.49 -2.97
CA HIS A 285 5.45 18.12 -1.62
C HIS A 285 4.26 18.96 -1.17
N PHE A 286 3.12 18.32 -0.95
CA PHE A 286 1.93 18.96 -0.44
C PHE A 286 1.77 18.69 1.05
N VAL A 287 1.40 19.71 1.81
CA VAL A 287 1.13 19.66 3.25
C VAL A 287 -0.26 20.21 3.51
N TYR A 288 -1.13 19.40 4.12
CA TYR A 288 -2.48 19.79 4.53
C TYR A 288 -2.48 20.16 6.00
N LYS A 289 -2.65 21.45 6.30
CA LYS A 289 -2.65 21.96 7.69
C LYS A 289 -3.49 23.22 7.82
N ARG A 290 -3.76 23.63 9.05
CA ARG A 290 -4.26 24.98 9.35
C ARG A 290 -3.11 25.97 9.35
N SER A 291 -3.34 27.17 8.85
CA SER A 291 -2.30 28.20 8.72
C SER A 291 -1.69 28.63 10.07
N TRP A 292 -2.41 28.46 11.18
CA TRP A 292 -1.96 28.80 12.54
C TRP A 292 -1.49 27.62 13.38
N GLU A 293 -1.50 26.38 12.85
CA GLU A 293 -1.06 25.18 13.57
C GLU A 293 0.22 24.61 12.96
N ASN A 294 1.05 24.03 13.82
CA ASN A 294 2.23 23.26 13.40
C ASN A 294 1.92 21.77 13.19
N ILE A 295 0.67 21.36 13.38
CA ILE A 295 0.21 19.99 13.22
C ILE A 295 -0.25 19.79 11.78
N VAL A 296 0.24 18.74 11.14
CA VAL A 296 -0.09 18.37 9.76
C VAL A 296 -1.15 17.28 9.77
N ALA A 297 -2.23 17.48 9.03
CA ALA A 297 -3.31 16.49 8.90
C ALA A 297 -3.08 15.49 7.77
N ASP A 298 -2.45 15.89 6.67
CA ASP A 298 -2.09 15.00 5.56
C ASP A 298 -0.87 15.53 4.79
N THR A 299 -0.15 14.65 4.10
CA THR A 299 0.88 15.03 3.13
C THR A 299 0.79 14.19 1.87
N ARG A 300 1.12 14.80 0.72
CA ARG A 300 1.24 14.10 -0.57
C ARG A 300 2.57 14.43 -1.22
N THR A 301 3.19 13.44 -1.83
CA THR A 301 4.43 13.60 -2.58
C THR A 301 4.17 13.11 -4.00
N ILE A 302 4.35 13.99 -4.98
CA ILE A 302 4.12 13.70 -6.39
C ILE A 302 5.44 13.89 -7.12
N HIS A 303 5.89 12.87 -7.86
CA HIS A 303 7.09 12.95 -8.66
C HIS A 303 6.73 13.45 -10.06
N VAL A 304 7.56 14.33 -10.63
CA VAL A 304 7.33 14.90 -11.95
C VAL A 304 8.58 14.66 -12.80
N GLU A 305 8.40 13.99 -13.93
CA GLU A 305 9.41 13.86 -14.97
C GLU A 305 9.02 14.75 -16.15
N ILE A 306 9.82 15.80 -16.40
CA ILE A 306 9.57 16.80 -17.42
C ILE A 306 10.44 16.48 -18.64
N THR A 307 9.77 16.26 -19.76
CA THR A 307 10.37 16.00 -21.08
C THR A 307 10.14 17.17 -22.02
N VAL A 308 10.90 17.22 -23.12
CA VAL A 308 10.77 18.25 -24.16
C VAL A 308 9.51 18.02 -25.00
#